data_AF-A0A1B7MDG9-F1
#
_entry.id   AF-A0A1B7MDG9-F1
#
_cell.length_a   1.000
_cell.length_b   1.000
_cell.length_c   1.000
_cell.angle_alpha   90.00
_cell.angle_beta   90.00
_cell.angle_gamma   90.00
#
_symmetry.space_group_name_H-M   'P 1'
#
loop_
_entity.id
_entity.type
_entity.pdbx_description
1 polymer ?
#
loop_
_entity_poly.entity_id
_entity_poly.type
_entity_poly.pdbx_seq_one_letter_code
_entity_poly.pdbx_strand_id
1 'polypeptide(L)'
;MKQPSDDFVYGDFAAAVTTLCTRRTGSERPWKAPVRMNKLEQRRFALHLCEWGAGEDELNHAIRRWENEDEMHNLVSGTLAALIPSAGGTQSNELRDHTERAIAHLRDLYFRVMPTELASKDWSEILEEELLSLRERLAIAFQFLENKGLSSYLRRTTDRACTRGDIEGLIIAGLTPTGVVILQGYMDRTGDIQTAAILGAHASHAKFADGRAERWLE
;
A
#
# COMPACT_ATOMS: atom_id res chain seq x y z
N MET A 1 -2.38 21.44 -29.65
CA MET A 1 -1.28 20.50 -29.34
C MET A 1 -1.88 19.32 -28.59
N LYS A 2 -1.87 18.12 -29.20
CA LYS A 2 -2.25 16.88 -28.50
C LYS A 2 -1.08 16.50 -27.59
N GLN A 3 -1.33 16.25 -26.30
CA GLN A 3 -0.35 15.59 -25.44
C GLN A 3 0.03 14.25 -26.10
N PRO A 4 1.32 13.91 -26.21
CA PRO A 4 1.71 12.59 -26.69
C PRO A 4 1.16 11.54 -25.72
N SER A 5 0.70 10.41 -26.25
CA SER A 5 0.23 9.26 -25.46
C SER A 5 1.34 8.76 -24.54
N ASP A 6 1.03 8.50 -23.26
CA ASP A 6 1.98 8.01 -22.24
C ASP A 6 2.80 6.79 -22.70
N ASP A 7 2.25 5.97 -23.60
CA ASP A 7 2.91 4.81 -24.21
C ASP A 7 4.20 5.17 -24.98
N PHE A 8 4.28 6.39 -25.52
CA PHE A 8 5.44 6.85 -26.28
C PHE A 8 6.63 7.21 -25.36
N VAL A 9 6.38 7.57 -24.11
CA VAL A 9 7.39 8.02 -23.15
C VAL A 9 7.87 6.88 -22.24
N TYR A 10 6.96 5.95 -21.88
CA TYR A 10 7.25 4.91 -20.89
C TYR A 10 7.39 3.49 -21.47
N GLY A 11 7.13 3.28 -22.78
CA GLY A 11 7.03 1.96 -23.39
C GLY A 11 5.69 1.28 -23.04
N ASP A 12 5.45 0.07 -23.57
CA ASP A 12 4.22 -0.68 -23.28
C ASP A 12 4.21 -1.15 -21.81
N PHE A 13 3.69 -0.27 -20.95
CA PHE A 13 3.58 -0.50 -19.51
C PHE A 13 2.70 -1.71 -19.21
N ALA A 14 1.66 -1.96 -20.02
CA ALA A 14 0.80 -3.12 -19.83
C ALA A 14 1.57 -4.42 -20.08
N ALA A 15 2.34 -4.49 -21.17
CA ALA A 15 3.19 -5.66 -21.47
C ALA A 15 4.27 -5.88 -20.40
N ALA A 16 4.86 -4.81 -19.86
CA ALA A 16 5.83 -4.90 -18.77
C ALA A 16 5.21 -5.46 -17.49
N VAL A 17 4.03 -4.98 -17.09
CA VAL A 17 3.29 -5.48 -15.92
C VAL A 17 2.95 -6.96 -16.10
N THR A 18 2.44 -7.37 -17.27
CA THR A 18 2.14 -8.78 -17.56
C THR A 18 3.38 -9.66 -17.46
N THR A 19 4.52 -9.21 -18.00
CA THR A 19 5.80 -9.94 -17.94
C THR A 19 6.35 -10.06 -16.52
N LEU A 20 6.14 -9.06 -15.68
CA LEU A 20 6.58 -9.10 -14.28
C LEU A 20 5.67 -10.01 -13.43
N CYS A 21 4.36 -10.00 -13.69
CA CYS A 21 3.40 -10.91 -13.06
C CYS A 21 3.73 -12.40 -13.36
N THR A 22 4.18 -12.73 -14.58
CA THR A 22 4.52 -14.12 -14.94
C THR A 22 5.82 -14.62 -14.30
N ARG A 23 6.77 -13.73 -13.98
CA ARG A 23 8.06 -14.09 -13.38
C ARG A 23 7.99 -14.41 -11.89
N ARG A 24 6.98 -13.90 -11.18
CA ARG A 24 6.93 -13.92 -9.71
C ARG A 24 5.73 -14.66 -9.12
N THR A 25 4.86 -15.24 -9.95
CA THR A 25 3.70 -16.02 -9.53
C THR A 25 4.08 -17.48 -9.25
N GLY A 26 4.60 -17.74 -8.05
CA GLY A 26 4.83 -19.10 -7.52
C GLY A 26 3.67 -19.65 -6.67
N SER A 27 2.54 -18.95 -6.52
CA SER A 27 1.41 -19.38 -5.68
C SER A 27 0.10 -19.39 -6.47
N GLU A 28 -0.58 -20.55 -6.41
CA GLU A 28 -1.63 -21.02 -7.32
C GLU A 28 -3.04 -20.44 -7.10
N ARG A 29 -3.25 -19.49 -6.18
CA ARG A 29 -4.59 -18.91 -5.98
C ARG A 29 -4.76 -17.57 -6.72
N PRO A 30 -5.72 -17.46 -7.65
CA PRO A 30 -6.05 -16.18 -8.26
C PRO A 30 -6.68 -15.26 -7.21
N TRP A 31 -5.94 -14.22 -6.83
CA TRP A 31 -6.45 -13.14 -5.99
C TRP A 31 -7.74 -12.56 -6.58
N LYS A 32 -8.79 -12.43 -5.75
CA LYS A 32 -10.06 -11.80 -6.12
C LYS A 32 -10.19 -10.46 -5.41
N ALA A 33 -10.36 -9.41 -6.19
CA ALA A 33 -10.56 -8.05 -5.71
C ALA A 33 -11.93 -7.91 -5.00
N PRO A 34 -12.01 -7.33 -3.78
CA PRO A 34 -13.27 -7.07 -3.09
C PRO A 34 -14.12 -5.96 -3.76
N VAL A 35 -13.45 -5.07 -4.50
CA VAL A 35 -14.04 -3.87 -5.11
C VAL A 35 -13.97 -3.99 -6.64
N ARG A 36 -14.85 -3.32 -7.40
CA ARG A 36 -14.77 -3.26 -8.87
C ARG A 36 -13.57 -2.42 -9.32
N MET A 37 -12.77 -2.94 -10.24
CA MET A 37 -11.47 -2.35 -10.62
C MET A 37 -11.26 -2.38 -12.13
N ASN A 38 -10.77 -1.28 -12.72
CA ASN A 38 -10.49 -1.17 -14.16
C ASN A 38 -9.02 -1.52 -14.50
N LYS A 39 -8.14 -1.58 -13.50
CA LYS A 39 -6.69 -1.80 -13.62
C LYS A 39 -6.23 -2.98 -12.74
N LEU A 40 -6.82 -4.15 -12.99
CA LEU A 40 -6.66 -5.33 -12.12
C LEU A 40 -5.21 -5.83 -12.08
N GLU A 41 -4.56 -5.96 -13.25
CA GLU A 41 -3.18 -6.46 -13.35
C GLU A 41 -2.18 -5.52 -12.68
N GLN A 42 -2.36 -4.20 -12.83
CA GLN A 42 -1.51 -3.21 -12.18
C GLN A 42 -1.63 -3.28 -10.66
N ARG A 43 -2.85 -3.47 -10.13
CA ARG A 43 -3.06 -3.64 -8.68
C ARG A 43 -2.49 -4.94 -8.16
N ARG A 44 -2.64 -6.04 -8.91
CA ARG A 44 -2.05 -7.33 -8.55
C ARG A 44 -0.53 -7.22 -8.46
N PHE A 45 0.10 -6.58 -9.44
CA PHE A 45 1.52 -6.31 -9.41
C PHE A 45 1.91 -5.39 -8.24
N ALA A 46 1.11 -4.37 -7.95
CA ALA A 46 1.37 -3.45 -6.84
C ALA A 46 1.25 -4.12 -5.46
N LEU A 47 0.26 -4.99 -5.25
CA LEU A 47 0.15 -5.84 -4.06
C LEU A 47 1.39 -6.72 -3.90
N HIS A 48 1.88 -7.28 -5.01
CA HIS A 48 3.10 -8.08 -5.01
C HIS A 48 4.34 -7.25 -4.64
N LEU A 49 4.46 -6.01 -5.14
CA LEU A 49 5.51 -5.07 -4.72
C LEU A 49 5.42 -4.73 -3.24
N CYS A 50 4.21 -4.74 -2.68
CA CYS A 50 4.01 -4.56 -1.26
C CYS A 50 4.31 -5.83 -0.44
N GLU A 51 4.81 -6.90 -1.06
CA GLU A 51 4.94 -8.23 -0.44
C GLU A 51 3.63 -8.71 0.19
N TRP A 52 2.50 -8.19 -0.28
CA TRP A 52 1.19 -8.62 0.15
C TRP A 52 0.84 -9.93 -0.54
N GLY A 53 1.26 -10.99 0.14
CA GLY A 53 1.08 -12.37 -0.22
C GLY A 53 1.69 -13.16 0.92
N ALA A 54 1.09 -13.03 2.11
CA ALA A 54 1.52 -13.79 3.28
C ALA A 54 1.74 -15.24 2.84
N GLY A 55 2.99 -15.70 2.94
CA GLY A 55 3.27 -17.12 2.84
C GLY A 55 2.33 -17.81 3.82
N GLU A 56 1.75 -18.93 3.43
CA GLU A 56 0.83 -19.69 4.29
C GLU A 56 1.45 -19.92 5.68
N ASP A 57 2.78 -20.03 5.75
CA ASP A 57 3.58 -20.12 6.97
C ASP A 57 3.58 -18.85 7.84
N GLU A 58 3.65 -17.66 7.24
CA GLU A 58 3.64 -16.38 7.95
C GLU A 58 2.23 -16.06 8.48
N LEU A 59 1.21 -16.37 7.68
CA LEU A 59 -0.19 -16.32 8.13
C LEU A 59 -0.44 -17.32 9.26
N ASN A 60 0.05 -18.55 9.15
CA ASN A 60 -0.09 -19.57 10.19
C ASN A 60 0.69 -19.20 11.46
N HIS A 61 1.86 -18.56 11.33
CA HIS A 61 2.62 -18.06 12.47
C HIS A 61 1.92 -16.90 13.16
N ALA A 62 1.34 -15.98 12.40
CA ALA A 62 0.51 -14.90 12.90
C ALA A 62 -0.74 -15.44 13.61
N ILE A 63 -1.45 -16.40 13.00
CA ILE A 63 -2.62 -17.07 13.62
C ILE A 63 -2.24 -17.76 14.93
N ARG A 64 -1.16 -18.53 14.97
CA ARG A 64 -0.70 -19.18 16.21
C ARG A 64 -0.27 -18.19 17.28
N ARG A 65 0.31 -17.06 16.89
CA ARG A 65 0.60 -15.96 17.81
C ARG A 65 -0.71 -15.39 18.37
N TRP A 66 -1.72 -15.18 17.51
CA TRP A 66 -3.03 -14.68 17.89
C TRP A 66 -3.82 -15.65 18.78
N GLU A 67 -3.65 -16.96 18.59
CA GLU A 67 -4.23 -18.00 19.46
C GLU A 67 -3.69 -17.96 20.90
N ASN A 68 -2.54 -17.33 21.15
CA ASN A 68 -1.96 -17.21 22.49
C ASN A 68 -2.34 -15.91 23.22
N GLU A 69 -3.03 -14.97 22.57
CA GLU A 69 -3.47 -13.68 23.15
C GLU A 69 -4.99 -13.70 23.41
N ASP A 70 -5.40 -14.48 24.41
CA ASP A 70 -6.80 -14.83 24.71
C ASP A 70 -7.78 -13.64 24.87
N GLU A 71 -7.35 -12.53 25.48
CA GLU A 71 -8.23 -11.38 25.72
C GLU A 71 -8.58 -10.62 24.42
N MET A 72 -7.62 -10.48 23.52
CA MET A 72 -7.78 -9.75 22.27
C MET A 72 -8.56 -10.59 21.25
N HIS A 73 -8.37 -11.91 21.24
CA HIS A 73 -9.13 -12.82 20.40
C HIS A 73 -10.64 -12.79 20.73
N ASN A 74 -11.02 -12.78 22.01
CA ASN A 74 -12.43 -12.70 22.41
C ASN A 74 -13.08 -11.36 22.04
N LEU A 75 -12.36 -10.25 22.23
CA LEU A 75 -12.87 -8.92 21.90
C LEU A 75 -13.04 -8.72 20.38
N VAL A 76 -12.03 -9.11 19.60
CA VAL A 76 -12.06 -9.01 18.14
C VAL A 76 -13.08 -9.99 17.55
N SER A 77 -13.14 -11.23 18.05
CA SER A 77 -14.14 -12.22 17.64
C SER A 77 -15.57 -11.77 17.97
N GLY A 78 -15.80 -11.20 19.17
CA GLY A 78 -17.10 -10.63 19.55
C GLY A 78 -17.49 -9.42 18.68
N THR A 79 -16.52 -8.56 18.36
CA THR A 79 -16.72 -7.39 17.49
C THR A 79 -17.02 -7.82 16.06
N LEU A 80 -16.27 -8.79 15.52
CA LEU A 80 -16.52 -9.36 14.19
C LEU A 80 -17.87 -10.11 14.14
N ALA A 81 -18.22 -10.88 15.16
CA ALA A 81 -19.51 -11.58 15.22
C ALA A 81 -20.70 -10.59 15.28
N ALA A 82 -20.53 -9.44 15.94
CA ALA A 82 -21.54 -8.38 15.95
C ALA A 82 -21.66 -7.64 14.60
N LEU A 83 -20.54 -7.53 13.87
CA LEU A 83 -20.45 -6.84 12.59
C LEU A 83 -20.78 -7.73 11.37
N ILE A 84 -20.70 -9.06 11.51
CA ILE A 84 -21.19 -9.99 10.49
C ILE A 84 -22.73 -10.02 10.58
N PRO A 85 -23.47 -9.66 9.52
CA PRO A 85 -24.93 -9.72 9.55
C PRO A 85 -25.38 -11.17 9.75
N SER A 86 -25.88 -11.49 10.94
CA SER A 86 -26.58 -12.76 11.16
C SER A 86 -27.79 -12.79 10.23
N ALA A 87 -27.94 -13.89 9.49
CA ALA A 87 -28.79 -14.03 8.32
C ALA A 87 -30.15 -13.29 8.44
N GLY A 88 -30.23 -12.08 7.86
CA GLY A 88 -31.48 -11.35 7.60
C GLY A 88 -31.80 -10.09 8.41
N GLY A 89 -30.96 -9.66 9.37
CA GLY A 89 -31.23 -8.45 10.19
C GLY A 89 -30.41 -7.21 9.80
N THR A 90 -31.06 -6.05 9.65
CA THR A 90 -30.38 -4.74 9.62
C THR A 90 -29.71 -4.51 10.98
N GLN A 91 -28.40 -4.29 11.01
CA GLN A 91 -27.68 -3.97 12.26
C GLN A 91 -28.26 -2.71 12.90
N SER A 92 -28.49 -2.76 14.22
CA SER A 92 -28.89 -1.59 14.99
C SER A 92 -27.74 -0.57 15.00
N ASN A 93 -28.04 0.71 14.75
CA ASN A 93 -27.05 1.80 14.84
C ASN A 93 -26.34 1.82 16.21
N GLU A 94 -27.03 1.43 17.28
CA GLU A 94 -26.46 1.34 18.64
C GLU A 94 -25.36 0.27 18.76
N LEU A 95 -25.54 -0.87 18.06
CA LEU A 95 -24.54 -1.93 18.02
C LEU A 95 -23.31 -1.47 17.22
N ARG A 96 -23.54 -0.73 16.12
CA ARG A 96 -22.47 -0.16 15.31
C ARG A 96 -21.63 0.83 16.11
N ASP A 97 -22.27 1.78 16.80
CA ASP A 97 -21.60 2.78 17.63
C ASP A 97 -20.87 2.14 18.83
N HIS A 98 -21.37 1.00 19.34
CA HIS A 98 -20.69 0.21 20.37
C HIS A 98 -19.45 -0.50 19.82
N THR A 99 -19.55 -1.11 18.63
CA THR A 99 -18.42 -1.76 17.95
C THR A 99 -17.35 -0.76 17.52
N GLU A 100 -17.72 0.42 17.02
CA GLU A 100 -16.75 1.48 16.67
C GLU A 100 -15.95 1.94 17.91
N ARG A 101 -16.62 2.09 19.06
CA ARG A 101 -15.94 2.35 20.33
C ARG A 101 -15.03 1.20 20.74
N ALA A 102 -15.46 -0.06 20.61
CA ALA A 102 -14.62 -1.21 20.94
C ALA A 102 -13.38 -1.32 20.03
N ILE A 103 -13.52 -1.05 18.73
CA ILE A 103 -12.42 -1.00 17.76
C ILE A 103 -11.40 0.07 18.14
N ALA A 104 -11.85 1.25 18.59
CA ALA A 104 -10.96 2.32 19.03
C ALA A 104 -10.15 1.96 20.29
N HIS A 105 -10.59 0.98 21.08
CA HIS A 105 -9.87 0.50 22.28
C HIS A 105 -8.88 -0.64 21.98
N LEU A 106 -8.90 -1.21 20.77
CA LEU A 106 -7.89 -2.17 20.34
C LEU A 106 -6.55 -1.42 20.18
N ARG A 107 -5.55 -1.80 20.98
CA ARG A 107 -4.22 -1.17 20.93
C ARG A 107 -3.40 -1.63 19.75
N ASP A 108 -3.61 -2.87 19.33
CA ASP A 108 -2.89 -3.45 18.20
C ASP A 108 -3.66 -3.18 16.90
N LEU A 109 -2.97 -2.49 16.01
CA LEU A 109 -3.48 -1.99 14.76
C LEU A 109 -3.84 -3.11 13.77
N TYR A 110 -3.16 -4.25 13.81
CA TYR A 110 -3.49 -5.39 12.96
C TYR A 110 -4.90 -5.93 13.27
N PHE A 111 -5.32 -5.85 14.54
CA PHE A 111 -6.64 -6.27 14.98
C PHE A 111 -7.73 -5.22 14.71
N ARG A 112 -7.36 -3.96 14.46
CA ARG A 112 -8.30 -2.90 14.07
C ARG A 112 -8.67 -2.98 12.60
N VAL A 113 -7.74 -3.38 11.74
CA VAL A 113 -7.90 -3.34 10.26
C VAL A 113 -9.15 -4.08 9.80
N MET A 114 -9.36 -5.31 10.28
CA MET A 114 -10.50 -6.15 9.87
C MET A 114 -11.86 -5.62 10.37
N PRO A 115 -12.07 -5.32 11.66
CA PRO A 115 -13.36 -4.82 12.12
C PRO A 115 -13.64 -3.38 11.63
N THR A 116 -12.64 -2.53 11.38
CA THR A 116 -12.85 -1.21 10.74
C THR A 116 -13.41 -1.33 9.32
N GLU A 117 -12.94 -2.33 8.55
CA GLU A 117 -13.49 -2.65 7.22
C GLU A 117 -14.99 -2.92 7.30
N LEU A 118 -15.37 -3.73 8.27
CA LEU A 118 -16.71 -4.27 8.41
C LEU A 118 -17.69 -3.25 9.03
N ALA A 119 -17.21 -2.38 9.93
CA ALA A 119 -18.02 -1.37 10.62
C ALA A 119 -18.26 -0.10 9.81
N SER A 120 -17.19 0.50 9.28
CA SER A 120 -17.23 1.89 8.80
C SER A 120 -16.96 2.02 7.31
N LYS A 121 -16.32 1.01 6.67
CA LYS A 121 -15.86 1.03 5.26
C LYS A 121 -14.99 2.25 4.90
N ASP A 122 -14.58 3.04 5.89
CA ASP A 122 -13.71 4.19 5.75
C ASP A 122 -12.31 3.77 6.18
N TRP A 123 -11.40 3.79 5.21
CA TRP A 123 -10.01 3.40 5.40
C TRP A 123 -9.10 4.57 5.77
N SER A 124 -9.64 5.79 5.83
CA SER A 124 -8.85 7.01 5.98
C SER A 124 -7.99 7.01 7.24
N GLU A 125 -8.53 6.50 8.35
CA GLU A 125 -7.79 6.41 9.62
C GLU A 125 -6.60 5.45 9.53
N ILE A 126 -6.83 4.23 9.02
CA ILE A 126 -5.78 3.21 8.86
C ILE A 126 -4.70 3.65 7.86
N LEU A 127 -5.09 4.35 6.80
CA LEU A 127 -4.17 4.77 5.74
C LEU A 127 -3.26 5.96 6.12
N GLU A 128 -3.58 6.68 7.18
CA GLU A 128 -2.76 7.76 7.74
C GLU A 128 -2.02 7.33 9.03
N GLU A 129 -2.21 6.10 9.49
CA GLU A 129 -1.59 5.57 10.71
C GLU A 129 -0.08 5.33 10.52
N GLU A 130 0.75 6.04 11.29
CA GLU A 130 2.22 6.00 11.13
C GLU A 130 2.84 4.72 11.71
N LEU A 131 2.11 3.95 12.53
CA LEU A 131 2.55 2.65 13.01
C LEU A 131 2.59 1.57 11.90
N LEU A 132 1.86 1.76 10.80
CA LEU A 132 1.99 0.89 9.61
C LEU A 132 3.07 1.43 8.69
N SER A 133 3.91 0.52 8.24
CA SER A 133 4.85 0.80 7.15
C SER A 133 4.08 1.31 5.92
N LEU A 134 4.74 2.15 5.11
CA LEU A 134 4.14 2.64 3.87
C LEU A 134 3.67 1.48 2.98
N ARG A 135 4.42 0.38 2.99
CA ARG A 135 4.14 -0.86 2.26
C ARG A 135 2.79 -1.47 2.64
N GLU A 136 2.50 -1.60 3.93
CA GLU A 136 1.24 -2.16 4.42
C GLU A 136 0.06 -1.26 4.07
N ARG A 137 0.21 0.05 4.25
CA ARG A 137 -0.84 1.01 3.90
C ARG A 137 -1.14 1.01 2.41
N LEU A 138 -0.10 0.87 1.58
CA LEU A 138 -0.26 0.69 0.13
C LEU A 138 -1.00 -0.60 -0.21
N ALA A 139 -0.67 -1.72 0.46
CA ALA A 139 -1.37 -2.98 0.23
C ALA A 139 -2.88 -2.86 0.54
N ILE A 140 -3.22 -2.27 1.70
CA ILE A 140 -4.61 -1.99 2.08
C ILE A 140 -5.27 -1.07 1.04
N ALA A 141 -4.59 -0.01 0.61
CA ALA A 141 -5.09 0.91 -0.40
C ALA A 141 -5.37 0.21 -1.74
N PHE A 142 -4.49 -0.68 -2.20
CA PHE A 142 -4.68 -1.43 -3.44
C PHE A 142 -5.82 -2.44 -3.33
N GLN A 143 -6.01 -3.03 -2.15
CA GLN A 143 -7.05 -4.03 -1.89
C GLN A 143 -8.45 -3.38 -1.85
N PHE A 144 -8.58 -2.25 -1.16
CA PHE A 144 -9.89 -1.77 -0.73
C PHE A 144 -10.30 -0.39 -1.25
N LEU A 145 -9.39 0.45 -1.75
CA LEU A 145 -9.78 1.74 -2.31
C LEU A 145 -10.27 1.62 -3.75
N GLU A 146 -11.35 2.34 -4.07
CA GLU A 146 -11.76 2.59 -5.44
C GLU A 146 -10.71 3.39 -6.21
N ASN A 147 -10.74 3.36 -7.56
CA ASN A 147 -9.72 3.99 -8.41
C ASN A 147 -9.50 5.48 -8.07
N LYS A 148 -10.58 6.25 -7.84
CA LYS A 148 -10.50 7.68 -7.52
C LYS A 148 -9.84 7.91 -6.15
N GLY A 149 -10.24 7.12 -5.16
CA GLY A 149 -9.66 7.17 -3.81
C GLY A 149 -8.18 6.79 -3.82
N LEU A 150 -7.84 5.71 -4.53
CA LEU A 150 -6.47 5.24 -4.70
C LEU A 150 -5.59 6.28 -5.39
N SER A 151 -6.02 6.86 -6.51
CA SER A 151 -5.23 7.90 -7.21
C SER A 151 -4.99 9.12 -6.31
N SER A 152 -5.99 9.50 -5.53
CA SER A 152 -5.87 10.62 -4.58
C SER A 152 -4.88 10.28 -3.46
N TYR A 153 -4.96 9.07 -2.92
CA TYR A 153 -4.07 8.58 -1.87
C TYR A 153 -2.60 8.50 -2.32
N LEU A 154 -2.34 7.90 -3.48
CA LEU A 154 -0.99 7.78 -4.05
C LEU A 154 -0.36 9.16 -4.30
N ARG A 155 -1.15 10.10 -4.84
CA ARG A 155 -0.68 11.48 -5.08
C ARG A 155 -0.30 12.17 -3.76
N ARG A 156 -1.21 12.19 -2.78
CA ARG A 156 -0.93 12.82 -1.47
C ARG A 156 0.29 12.20 -0.78
N THR A 157 0.43 10.89 -0.87
CA THR A 157 1.55 10.17 -0.25
C THR A 157 2.87 10.50 -0.94
N THR A 158 2.86 10.61 -2.27
CA THR A 158 4.03 11.04 -3.05
C THR A 158 4.42 12.48 -2.72
N ASP A 159 3.45 13.40 -2.67
CA ASP A 159 3.69 14.81 -2.33
C ASP A 159 4.32 14.94 -0.93
N ARG A 160 3.80 14.18 0.04
CA ARG A 160 4.35 14.12 1.40
C ARG A 160 5.77 13.53 1.43
N ALA A 161 6.04 12.49 0.63
CA ALA A 161 7.37 11.91 0.53
C ALA A 161 8.38 12.91 -0.07
N CYS A 162 7.98 13.68 -1.08
CA CYS A 162 8.79 14.77 -1.64
C CYS A 162 9.10 15.84 -0.59
N THR A 163 8.10 16.26 0.21
CA THR A 163 8.31 17.28 1.24
C THR A 163 9.17 16.77 2.41
N ARG A 164 8.96 15.53 2.83
CA ARG A 164 9.69 14.94 3.97
C ARG A 164 11.06 14.39 3.59
N GLY A 165 11.36 14.17 2.30
CA GLY A 165 12.53 13.40 1.88
C GLY A 165 12.45 11.94 2.32
N ASP A 166 11.25 11.36 2.25
CA ASP A 166 11.00 9.99 2.70
C ASP A 166 11.24 9.00 1.54
N ILE A 167 12.37 8.28 1.63
CA ILE A 167 12.84 7.39 0.56
C ILE A 167 11.88 6.24 0.26
N GLU A 168 11.04 5.83 1.22
CA GLU A 168 10.00 4.82 1.02
C GLU A 168 9.02 5.24 -0.09
N GLY A 169 8.81 6.55 -0.30
CA GLY A 169 7.96 7.09 -1.36
C GLY A 169 8.41 6.72 -2.79
N LEU A 170 9.64 6.23 -2.97
CA LEU A 170 10.12 5.72 -4.25
C LEU A 170 9.31 4.53 -4.76
N ILE A 171 8.66 3.75 -3.88
CA ILE A 171 7.77 2.66 -4.30
C ILE A 171 6.60 3.16 -5.16
N ILE A 172 6.17 4.41 -4.97
CA ILE A 172 5.08 5.05 -5.72
C ILE A 172 5.64 5.88 -6.88
N ALA A 173 6.63 6.73 -6.60
CA ALA A 173 7.18 7.65 -7.59
C ALA A 173 8.06 6.96 -8.63
N GLY A 174 8.67 5.82 -8.28
CA GLY A 174 9.72 5.17 -9.05
C GLY A 174 10.98 6.05 -9.21
N LEU A 175 11.97 5.56 -9.97
CA LEU A 175 13.14 6.33 -10.37
C LEU A 175 12.79 7.29 -11.53
N THR A 176 11.88 8.22 -11.26
CA THR A 176 11.38 9.26 -12.16
C THR A 176 11.84 10.64 -11.69
N PRO A 177 11.58 11.75 -12.40
CA PRO A 177 11.93 13.08 -11.91
C PRO A 177 11.39 13.36 -10.49
N THR A 178 10.18 12.89 -10.19
CA THR A 178 9.59 12.96 -8.84
C THR A 178 10.38 12.12 -7.83
N GLY A 179 10.82 10.92 -8.21
CA GLY A 179 11.69 10.10 -7.36
C GLY A 179 13.04 10.76 -7.08
N VAL A 180 13.63 11.46 -8.05
CA VAL A 180 14.88 12.20 -7.83
C VAL A 180 14.67 13.38 -6.85
N VAL A 181 13.49 14.00 -6.83
CA VAL A 181 13.14 15.00 -5.79
C VAL A 181 13.12 14.35 -4.40
N ILE A 182 12.52 13.16 -4.27
CA ILE A 182 12.52 12.41 -3.00
C ILE A 182 13.95 12.08 -2.57
N LEU A 183 14.78 11.57 -3.48
CA LEU A 183 16.19 11.23 -3.21
C LEU A 183 17.02 12.44 -2.78
N GLN A 184 16.80 13.60 -3.41
CA GLN A 184 17.45 14.84 -2.99
C GLN A 184 17.08 15.17 -1.53
N GLY A 185 15.79 15.17 -1.19
CA GLY A 185 15.36 15.46 0.18
C GLY A 185 15.84 14.43 1.22
N TYR A 186 15.94 13.15 0.82
CA TYR A 186 16.53 12.10 1.64
C TYR A 186 18.03 12.37 1.91
N MET A 187 18.78 12.69 0.86
CA MET A 187 20.21 13.03 0.96
C MET A 187 20.40 14.29 1.82
N ASP A 188 19.60 15.34 1.62
CA ASP A 188 19.70 16.60 2.38
C ASP A 188 19.51 16.37 3.89
N ARG A 189 18.70 15.38 4.27
CA ARG A 189 18.43 15.02 5.67
C ARG A 189 19.47 14.08 6.27
N THR A 190 19.92 13.09 5.50
CA THR A 190 20.71 11.97 6.02
C THR A 190 22.19 12.09 5.72
N GLY A 191 22.56 12.85 4.68
CA GLY A 191 23.90 12.87 4.11
C GLY A 191 24.27 11.60 3.34
N ASP A 192 23.36 10.63 3.19
CA ASP A 192 23.63 9.38 2.49
C ASP A 192 23.59 9.57 0.96
N ILE A 193 24.71 10.08 0.45
CA ILE A 193 24.96 10.26 -0.97
C ILE A 193 25.14 8.92 -1.69
N GLN A 194 25.59 7.86 -1.00
CA GLN A 194 25.87 6.57 -1.61
C GLN A 194 24.59 5.91 -2.09
N THR A 195 23.56 5.87 -1.24
CA THR A 195 22.23 5.36 -1.60
C THR A 195 21.64 6.17 -2.75
N ALA A 196 21.74 7.50 -2.70
CA ALA A 196 21.24 8.37 -3.76
C ALA A 196 21.95 8.16 -5.10
N ALA A 197 23.28 8.01 -5.09
CA ALA A 197 24.11 7.79 -6.27
C ALA A 197 23.83 6.44 -6.93
N ILE A 198 23.75 5.37 -6.12
CA ILE A 198 23.43 4.01 -6.62
C ILE A 198 22.04 4.01 -7.26
N LEU A 199 21.03 4.57 -6.58
CA LEU A 199 19.67 4.63 -7.12
C LEU A 199 19.59 5.53 -8.36
N GLY A 200 20.33 6.65 -8.37
CA GLY A 200 20.44 7.55 -9.52
C GLY A 200 21.08 6.89 -10.74
N ALA A 201 22.12 6.08 -10.56
CA ALA A 201 22.77 5.34 -11.66
C ALA A 201 21.84 4.32 -12.32
N HIS A 202 20.88 3.79 -11.57
CA HIS A 202 19.83 2.89 -12.08
C HIS A 202 18.64 3.61 -12.71
N ALA A 203 18.57 4.95 -12.63
CA ALA A 203 17.57 5.72 -13.37
C ALA A 203 17.85 5.60 -14.88
N SER A 204 16.79 5.37 -15.66
CA SER A 204 16.92 5.19 -17.10
C SER A 204 17.26 6.51 -17.78
N HIS A 205 18.55 6.75 -18.05
CA HIS A 205 19.07 7.90 -18.80
C HIS A 205 18.37 8.14 -20.15
N ALA A 206 17.82 7.08 -20.77
CA ALA A 206 17.04 7.17 -22.01
C ALA A 206 15.65 7.81 -21.86
N LYS A 207 15.09 7.82 -20.63
CA LYS A 207 13.75 8.34 -20.32
C LYS A 207 13.83 9.68 -19.61
N PHE A 208 14.88 9.90 -18.82
CA PHE A 208 15.12 11.13 -18.09
C PHE A 208 16.58 11.21 -17.65
N ALA A 209 17.18 12.39 -17.76
CA ALA A 209 18.50 12.71 -17.24
C ALA A 209 18.38 13.88 -16.25
N ASP A 210 18.96 13.73 -15.06
CA ASP A 210 19.01 14.77 -14.03
C ASP A 210 20.46 15.00 -13.64
N GLY A 211 20.94 16.24 -13.77
CA GLY A 211 22.32 16.59 -13.42
C GLY A 211 22.63 16.39 -11.93
N ARG A 212 21.62 16.22 -11.06
CA ARG A 212 21.84 15.83 -9.66
C ARG A 212 22.38 14.41 -9.54
N ALA A 213 21.88 13.47 -10.35
CA ALA A 213 22.33 12.09 -10.30
C ALA A 213 23.81 11.95 -10.70
N GLU A 214 24.26 12.74 -11.67
CA GLU A 214 25.67 12.81 -12.07
C GLU A 214 26.54 13.39 -10.95
N ARG A 215 26.09 14.47 -10.29
CA ARG A 215 26.82 15.08 -9.16
C ARG A 215 26.94 14.18 -7.94
N TRP A 216 26.01 13.24 -7.74
CA TRP A 216 26.11 12.29 -6.63
C TRP A 216 27.16 11.20 -6.87
N LEU A 217 27.60 11.01 -8.12
CA LEU A 217 28.60 10.02 -8.51
C LEU A 217 30.05 10.56 -8.48
N GLU A 218 30.21 11.89 -8.48
CA GLU A 218 31.51 12.59 -8.38
C GLU A 218 32.00 12.71 -6.94
#